data_AF-A0A973FNS4-F1
#
_entry.id   AF-A0A973FNS4-F1
#
_cell.length_a   1.000
_cell.length_b   1.000
_cell.length_c   1.000
_cell.angle_alpha   90.00
_cell.angle_beta   90.00
_cell.angle_gamma   90.00
#
_symmetry.space_group_name_H-M   'P 1'
#
loop_
_entity.id
_entity.type
_entity.pdbx_description
1 polymer ?
#
loop_
_entity_poly.entity_id
_entity_poly.type
_entity_poly.pdbx_seq_one_letter_code
_entity_poly.pdbx_strand_id
1 'polypeptide(L)'
;EWQQNNVGYGGGSRFTSSSFPGSTAQPWRAATIKPALLAAWRPQIPTDGRYRVLAYIPYALNGLDESYEQRYLIHHRAGESLATVNAEDARNWWADLGTYDFTPTDALVLSGSLTGDTGRGVWIDAIAFVPVK
;
A
#
# COMPACT_ATOMS: atom_id res chain seq x y z
N GLU A 1 0.53 6.38 -15.47
CA GLU A 1 1.80 6.58 -14.77
C GLU A 1 1.49 7.15 -13.39
N TRP A 2 2.47 7.23 -12.50
CA TRP A 2 2.30 7.90 -11.22
C TRP A 2 2.15 9.41 -11.43
N GLN A 3 1.12 9.99 -10.87
CA GLN A 3 0.97 11.44 -10.72
C GLN A 3 1.62 11.86 -9.40
N GLN A 4 2.30 12.99 -9.37
CA GLN A 4 2.94 13.52 -8.16
C GLN A 4 2.00 14.49 -7.44
N ASN A 5 2.13 14.56 -6.12
CA ASN A 5 1.49 15.57 -5.29
C ASN A 5 2.44 16.02 -4.18
N ASN A 6 2.29 17.26 -3.70
CA ASN A 6 3.11 17.82 -2.63
C ASN A 6 2.55 17.51 -1.23
N VAL A 7 1.39 16.85 -1.13
CA VAL A 7 0.90 16.30 0.14
C VAL A 7 1.58 14.98 0.44
N GLY A 8 1.79 14.68 1.71
CA GLY A 8 2.41 13.43 2.15
C GLY A 8 3.52 13.66 3.18
N TYR A 9 4.00 12.56 3.71
CA TYR A 9 5.11 12.50 4.63
C TYR A 9 6.40 12.91 3.90
N GLY A 10 7.20 13.80 4.50
CA GLY A 10 8.44 14.28 3.87
C GLY A 10 8.22 15.21 2.66
N GLY A 11 6.99 15.69 2.41
CA GLY A 11 6.72 16.77 1.46
C GLY A 11 6.27 16.33 0.07
N GLY A 12 5.91 15.06 -0.14
CA GLY A 12 5.28 14.64 -1.37
C GLY A 12 4.90 13.17 -1.43
N SER A 13 3.97 12.85 -2.33
CA SER A 13 3.45 11.51 -2.56
C SER A 13 3.19 11.28 -4.04
N ARG A 14 2.83 10.04 -4.37
CA ARG A 14 2.39 9.63 -5.70
C ARG A 14 0.98 9.07 -5.64
N PHE A 15 0.22 9.26 -6.70
CA PHE A 15 -1.08 8.63 -6.83
C PHE A 15 -1.38 8.18 -8.26
N THR A 16 -2.33 7.26 -8.39
CA THR A 16 -2.85 6.77 -9.67
C THR A 16 -4.26 6.24 -9.48
N SER A 17 -5.00 6.04 -10.57
CA SER A 17 -6.22 5.24 -10.56
C SER A 17 -5.90 3.75 -10.35
N SER A 18 -6.68 3.09 -9.52
CA SER A 18 -6.65 1.67 -9.27
C SER A 18 -7.08 0.89 -10.50
N SER A 19 -6.62 -0.35 -10.57
CA SER A 19 -6.88 -1.33 -11.61
C SER A 19 -7.22 -2.65 -10.94
N PHE A 20 -8.22 -3.33 -11.48
CA PHE A 20 -8.65 -4.62 -10.96
C PHE A 20 -7.91 -5.75 -11.68
N PRO A 21 -7.16 -6.63 -10.98
CA PRO A 21 -6.41 -7.72 -11.61
C PRO A 21 -7.31 -8.87 -12.12
N GLY A 22 -8.61 -8.84 -11.84
CA GLY A 22 -9.50 -9.98 -12.02
C GLY A 22 -9.64 -10.81 -10.75
N SER A 23 -10.70 -11.63 -10.69
CA SER A 23 -10.93 -12.55 -9.58
C SER A 23 -11.80 -13.72 -10.04
N THR A 24 -11.49 -14.93 -9.58
CA THR A 24 -12.36 -16.10 -9.76
C THR A 24 -13.65 -16.00 -8.95
N ALA A 25 -13.68 -15.20 -7.89
CA ALA A 25 -14.88 -14.92 -7.10
C ALA A 25 -15.80 -13.89 -7.77
N GLN A 26 -15.27 -13.09 -8.70
CA GLN A 26 -16.03 -12.10 -9.47
C GLN A 26 -15.75 -12.27 -10.98
N PRO A 27 -16.05 -13.45 -11.56
CA PRO A 27 -15.66 -13.78 -12.93
C PRO A 27 -16.36 -12.91 -13.99
N TRP A 28 -17.49 -12.29 -13.65
CA TRP A 28 -18.22 -11.35 -14.54
C TRP A 28 -17.55 -9.97 -14.63
N ARG A 29 -16.58 -9.67 -13.76
CA ARG A 29 -15.89 -8.38 -13.74
C ARG A 29 -14.58 -8.49 -14.52
N ALA A 30 -14.49 -7.74 -15.63
CA ALA A 30 -13.31 -7.76 -16.49
C ALA A 30 -12.06 -7.27 -15.75
N ALA A 31 -10.96 -8.00 -15.93
CA ALA A 31 -9.65 -7.59 -15.47
C ALA A 31 -9.13 -6.40 -16.31
N THR A 32 -8.36 -5.53 -15.66
CA THR A 32 -7.63 -4.47 -16.34
C THR A 32 -6.36 -5.05 -16.97
N ILE A 33 -6.21 -4.94 -18.29
CA ILE A 33 -5.06 -5.45 -19.04
C ILE A 33 -3.86 -4.48 -19.08
N LYS A 34 -3.96 -3.33 -18.43
CA LYS A 34 -2.90 -2.33 -18.35
C LYS A 34 -1.81 -2.83 -17.38
N PRO A 35 -0.51 -2.62 -17.69
CA PRO A 35 0.57 -2.92 -16.76
C PRO A 35 0.37 -2.23 -15.40
N ALA A 36 0.63 -2.97 -14.33
CA ALA A 36 0.57 -2.45 -12.98
C ALA A 36 1.67 -1.42 -12.73
N LEU A 37 1.32 -0.35 -12.01
CA LEU A 37 2.31 0.52 -11.39
C LEU A 37 2.63 -0.04 -10.01
N LEU A 38 3.91 -0.10 -9.66
CA LEU A 38 4.39 -0.66 -8.40
C LEU A 38 5.32 0.33 -7.70
N ALA A 39 5.28 0.29 -6.38
CA ALA A 39 6.22 0.94 -5.47
C ALA A 39 6.75 -0.11 -4.50
N ALA A 40 8.03 0.03 -4.15
CA ALA A 40 8.73 -0.90 -3.27
C ALA A 40 9.48 -0.14 -2.18
N TRP A 41 9.25 -0.51 -0.93
CA TRP A 41 10.00 -0.02 0.22
C TRP A 41 10.86 -1.15 0.77
N ARG A 42 12.18 -0.92 0.85
CA ARG A 42 13.19 -1.90 1.32
C ARG A 42 14.01 -1.29 2.46
N PRO A 43 13.42 -1.07 3.65
CA PRO A 43 14.17 -0.51 4.77
C PRO A 43 15.16 -1.53 5.33
N GLN A 44 16.24 -1.05 5.93
CA GLN A 44 17.07 -1.86 6.82
C GLN A 44 16.46 -1.81 8.22
N ILE A 45 16.06 -2.97 8.74
CA ILE A 45 15.48 -3.04 10.09
C ILE A 45 16.62 -3.01 11.11
N PRO A 46 16.61 -2.10 12.11
CA PRO A 46 17.75 -1.92 13.03
C PRO A 46 18.05 -3.16 13.88
N THR A 47 17.01 -3.85 14.34
CA THR A 47 17.12 -5.05 15.17
C THR A 47 16.10 -6.08 14.72
N ASP A 48 16.47 -7.36 14.78
CA ASP A 48 15.50 -8.43 14.60
C ASP A 48 14.37 -8.32 15.64
N GLY A 49 13.15 -8.68 15.25
CA GLY A 49 12.01 -8.67 16.16
C GLY A 49 10.69 -8.28 15.51
N ARG A 50 9.73 -7.96 16.37
CA ARG A 50 8.33 -7.73 16.00
C ARG A 50 8.06 -6.25 15.77
N TYR A 51 7.48 -5.93 14.62
CA TYR A 51 7.16 -4.56 14.22
C TYR A 51 5.72 -4.46 13.74
N ARG A 52 5.03 -3.40 14.16
CA ARG A 52 3.80 -2.95 13.53
C ARG A 52 4.16 -2.14 12.29
N VAL A 53 3.58 -2.51 11.16
CA VAL A 53 3.82 -1.86 9.87
C VAL A 53 2.65 -0.93 9.57
N LEU A 54 2.96 0.32 9.27
CA LEU A 54 1.95 1.34 8.97
C LEU A 54 2.21 1.95 7.60
N ALA A 55 1.16 2.28 6.85
CA ALA A 55 1.24 3.05 5.63
C ALA A 55 0.59 4.42 5.82
N TYR A 56 1.28 5.49 5.48
CA TYR A 56 0.66 6.81 5.45
C TYR A 56 -0.20 6.93 4.20
N ILE A 57 -1.46 7.31 4.37
CA ILE A 57 -2.39 7.57 3.27
C ILE A 57 -2.62 9.08 3.23
N PRO A 58 -1.94 9.82 2.32
CA PRO A 58 -2.20 11.23 2.11
C PRO A 58 -3.65 11.51 1.70
N TYR A 59 -4.01 12.79 1.73
CA TYR A 59 -5.26 13.25 1.14
C TYR A 59 -5.06 14.59 0.44
N ALA A 60 -5.48 14.65 -0.82
CA ALA A 60 -5.62 15.87 -1.59
C ALA A 60 -6.71 15.66 -2.64
N LEU A 61 -7.41 16.73 -3.02
CA LEU A 61 -8.37 16.68 -4.11
C LEU A 61 -7.64 16.34 -5.42
N ASN A 62 -7.92 15.16 -5.96
CA ASN A 62 -7.28 14.62 -7.17
C ASN A 62 -8.29 14.16 -8.23
N GLY A 63 -9.60 14.33 -7.97
CA GLY A 63 -10.69 13.94 -8.87
C GLY A 63 -11.09 12.46 -8.79
N LEU A 64 -10.58 11.70 -7.82
CA LEU A 64 -10.90 10.30 -7.57
C LEU A 64 -11.37 10.09 -6.13
N ASP A 65 -12.36 9.21 -5.93
CA ASP A 65 -12.62 8.61 -4.62
C ASP A 65 -11.50 7.61 -4.29
N GLU A 66 -11.09 7.47 -3.04
CA GLU A 66 -9.98 6.59 -2.63
C GLU A 66 -10.34 5.10 -2.68
N SER A 67 -9.37 4.24 -2.91
CA SER A 67 -9.57 2.80 -2.98
C SER A 67 -10.03 2.25 -1.62
N TYR A 68 -11.09 1.44 -1.62
CA TYR A 68 -11.52 0.69 -0.44
C TYR A 68 -10.69 -0.57 -0.21
N GLU A 69 -9.98 -1.00 -1.25
CA GLU A 69 -9.28 -2.28 -1.29
C GLU A 69 -7.82 -2.12 -1.72
N GLN A 70 -7.15 -1.07 -1.26
CA GLN A 70 -5.73 -0.83 -1.55
C GLN A 70 -4.88 -1.93 -0.91
N ARG A 71 -4.02 -2.56 -1.71
CA ARG A 71 -3.26 -3.75 -1.30
C ARG A 71 -1.81 -3.44 -0.99
N TYR A 72 -1.31 -4.10 0.05
CA TYR A 72 0.09 -4.10 0.46
C TYR A 72 0.55 -5.54 0.60
N LEU A 73 1.57 -5.94 -0.15
CA LEU A 73 2.28 -7.21 0.07
C LEU A 73 3.47 -6.93 0.97
N ILE A 74 3.53 -7.61 2.11
CA ILE A 74 4.58 -7.47 3.11
C ILE A 74 5.39 -8.75 3.11
N HIS A 75 6.67 -8.66 2.76
CA HIS A 75 7.64 -9.73 2.98
C HIS A 75 8.24 -9.57 4.37
N HIS A 76 8.15 -10.62 5.17
CA HIS A 76 8.60 -10.68 6.54
C HIS A 76 9.18 -12.08 6.83
N ARG A 77 9.70 -12.32 8.04
CA ARG A 77 10.44 -13.55 8.39
C ARG A 77 9.70 -14.86 8.10
N ALA A 78 8.38 -14.85 8.22
CA ALA A 78 7.53 -16.02 8.02
C ALA A 78 7.03 -16.20 6.57
N GLY A 79 7.41 -15.32 5.64
CA GLY A 79 6.99 -15.35 4.24
C GLY A 79 6.35 -14.04 3.81
N GLU A 80 5.25 -14.12 3.06
CA GLU A 80 4.53 -12.95 2.57
C GLU A 80 3.12 -12.89 3.15
N SER A 81 2.68 -11.68 3.49
CA SER A 81 1.31 -11.37 3.91
C SER A 81 0.70 -10.30 3.02
N LEU A 82 -0.58 -10.43 2.70
CA LEU A 82 -1.34 -9.41 1.96
C LEU A 82 -2.24 -8.64 2.95
N ALA A 83 -1.95 -7.36 3.16
CA ALA A 83 -2.83 -6.44 3.87
C ALA A 83 -3.70 -5.66 2.87
N THR A 84 -4.99 -5.55 3.18
CA THR A 84 -5.94 -4.73 2.40
C THR A 84 -6.42 -3.59 3.28
N VAL A 85 -6.29 -2.37 2.78
CA VAL A 85 -6.63 -1.13 3.48
C VAL A 85 -7.79 -0.45 2.77
N ASN A 86 -8.77 -0.01 3.55
CA ASN A 86 -9.69 1.02 3.11
C ASN A 86 -9.02 2.39 3.23
N ALA A 87 -8.56 2.94 2.10
CA ALA A 87 -7.85 4.21 2.06
C ALA A 87 -8.79 5.40 2.38
N GLU A 88 -10.10 5.26 2.17
CA GLU A 88 -11.07 6.29 2.53
C GLU A 88 -11.15 6.50 4.05
N ASP A 89 -11.06 5.43 4.82
CA ASP A 89 -11.09 5.49 6.29
C ASP A 89 -9.77 6.03 6.87
N ALA A 90 -8.68 5.90 6.11
CA ALA A 90 -7.33 6.25 6.53
C ALA A 90 -6.83 7.58 5.94
N ARG A 91 -7.68 8.40 5.30
CA ARG A 91 -7.29 9.68 4.70
C ARG A 91 -6.54 10.58 5.68
N ASN A 92 -5.37 11.05 5.24
CA ASN A 92 -4.45 11.85 6.04
C ASN A 92 -4.06 11.19 7.39
N TRP A 93 -3.92 9.86 7.39
CA TRP A 93 -3.63 9.07 8.57
C TRP A 93 -2.72 7.87 8.26
N TRP A 94 -2.25 7.22 9.34
CA TRP A 94 -1.49 5.97 9.25
C TRP A 94 -2.44 4.76 9.29
N ALA A 95 -2.57 4.08 8.16
CA ALA A 95 -3.26 2.81 8.05
C ALA A 95 -2.41 1.69 8.66
N ASP A 96 -3.04 0.82 9.46
CA ASP A 96 -2.39 -0.36 10.01
C ASP A 96 -2.34 -1.49 8.99
N LEU A 97 -1.13 -1.94 8.65
CA LEU A 97 -0.91 -3.08 7.76
C LEU A 97 -0.77 -4.39 8.53
N GLY A 98 -0.71 -4.34 9.86
CA GLY A 98 -0.53 -5.50 10.72
C GLY A 98 0.82 -5.50 11.44
N THR A 99 1.08 -6.61 12.12
CA THR A 99 2.29 -6.78 12.94
C THR A 99 2.99 -8.07 12.58
N TYR A 100 4.28 -7.99 12.26
CA TYR A 100 5.07 -9.09 11.73
C TYR A 100 6.46 -9.13 12.35
N ASP A 101 7.09 -10.30 12.31
CA ASP A 101 8.50 -10.47 12.69
C ASP A 101 9.42 -10.22 11.49
N PHE A 102 10.45 -9.40 11.68
CA PHE A 102 11.42 -9.04 10.65
C PHE A 102 12.84 -9.40 11.06
N THR A 103 13.67 -9.64 10.05
CA THR A 103 15.14 -9.64 10.16
C THR A 103 15.68 -8.32 9.60
N PRO A 104 16.95 -7.96 9.87
CA PRO A 104 17.55 -6.73 9.35
C PRO A 104 17.52 -6.56 7.82
N THR A 105 17.45 -7.66 7.05
CA THR A 105 17.62 -7.65 5.59
C THR A 105 16.37 -7.96 4.78
N ASP A 106 15.33 -8.54 5.39
CA ASP A 106 14.24 -9.16 4.63
C ASP A 106 12.98 -8.29 4.57
N ALA A 107 13.01 -7.07 5.12
CA ALA A 107 11.86 -6.18 5.05
C ALA A 107 11.63 -5.65 3.63
N LEU A 108 10.50 -6.04 3.03
CA LEU A 108 10.00 -5.48 1.79
C LEU A 108 8.49 -5.24 1.91
N VAL A 109 8.05 -4.04 1.54
CA VAL A 109 6.63 -3.74 1.31
C VAL A 109 6.46 -3.37 -0.16
N LEU A 110 5.46 -3.97 -0.81
CA LEU A 110 5.04 -3.64 -2.17
C LEU A 110 3.60 -3.13 -2.14
N SER A 111 3.34 -2.07 -2.88
CA SER A 111 1.97 -1.61 -3.17
C SER A 111 1.93 -1.01 -4.56
N GLY A 112 0.74 -0.78 -5.08
CA GLY A 112 0.60 -0.34 -6.47
C GLY A 112 -0.83 -0.21 -6.94
N SER A 113 -0.97 -0.02 -8.24
CA SER A 113 -2.28 0.22 -8.85
C SER A 113 -3.19 -1.01 -8.84
N LEU A 114 -2.71 -2.22 -8.52
CA LEU A 114 -3.56 -3.42 -8.44
C LEU A 114 -4.27 -3.50 -7.09
N THR A 115 -5.58 -3.35 -7.10
CA THR A 115 -6.42 -3.35 -5.88
C THR A 115 -7.61 -4.31 -6.04
N GLY A 116 -8.48 -4.40 -5.04
CA GLY A 116 -9.77 -5.07 -5.20
C GLY A 116 -10.80 -4.27 -6.01
N ASP A 117 -10.64 -2.95 -6.12
CA ASP A 117 -11.52 -2.07 -6.87
C ASP A 117 -10.87 -1.57 -8.19
N THR A 118 -11.56 -0.68 -8.91
CA THR A 118 -11.07 -0.13 -10.18
C THR A 118 -11.50 1.33 -10.30
N GLY A 119 -10.65 2.17 -10.90
CA GLY A 119 -10.95 3.57 -11.13
C GLY A 119 -10.97 4.44 -9.87
N ARG A 120 -10.46 3.95 -8.73
CA ARG A 120 -10.35 4.69 -7.47
C ARG A 120 -8.92 5.18 -7.21
N GLY A 121 -8.73 6.20 -6.38
CA GLY A 121 -7.44 6.72 -5.99
C GLY A 121 -6.62 5.70 -5.21
N VAL A 122 -5.34 5.56 -5.59
CA VAL A 122 -4.34 4.80 -4.84
C VAL A 122 -3.21 5.75 -4.53
N TRP A 123 -2.97 5.99 -3.24
CA TRP A 123 -1.84 6.80 -2.78
C TRP A 123 -0.65 5.94 -2.39
N ILE A 124 0.54 6.42 -2.72
CA ILE A 124 1.83 5.82 -2.39
C ILE A 124 2.70 6.91 -1.78
N ASP A 125 3.10 6.71 -0.54
CA ASP A 125 3.90 7.67 0.21
C ASP A 125 4.94 6.97 1.11
N ALA A 126 4.65 6.85 2.40
CA ALA A 126 5.59 6.38 3.41
C ALA A 126 5.11 5.11 4.12
N ILE A 127 6.08 4.27 4.49
CA ILE A 127 5.87 3.10 5.34
C ILE A 127 6.67 3.29 6.63
N ALA A 128 6.04 3.07 7.77
CA ALA A 128 6.68 3.08 9.08
C ALA A 128 6.70 1.68 9.69
N PHE A 129 7.82 1.35 10.34
CA PHE A 129 8.01 0.12 11.10
C PHE A 129 8.19 0.51 12.56
N VAL A 130 7.20 0.20 13.38
CA VAL A 130 7.17 0.58 14.80
C VAL A 130 7.43 -0.66 15.65
N PRO A 131 8.52 -0.71 16.44
CA PRO A 131 8.79 -1.85 17.32
C PRO A 131 7.62 -2.11 18.28
N VAL A 132 7.26 -3.38 18.43
CA VAL A 132 6.30 -3.83 19.45
C VAL A 132 7.09 -4.25 20.68
N LYS A 133 6.70 -3.74 21.85
CA LYS A 133 7.28 -4.14 23.14
C LYS A 133 6.78 -5.50 23.59
#